data_AF-A6GE42-F1
#
_entry.id   AF-A6GE42-F1
#
_cell.length_a   1.000
_cell.length_b   1.000
_cell.length_c   1.000
_cell.angle_alpha   90.00
_cell.angle_beta   90.00
_cell.angle_gamma   90.00
#
_symmetry.space_group_name_H-M   'P 1'
#
loop_
_entity.id
_entity.type
_entity.pdbx_description
1 polymer ?
#
loop_
_entity_poly.entity_id
_entity_poly.type
_entity_poly.pdbx_seq_one_letter_code
_entity_poly.pdbx_strand_id
1 'polypeptide(L)'
;MGSPELGVPSAPMRPTSPRLFVALTLSLSLVGAALAFTPAIAQACSCMRAPEPVEAARGADAVFSAKLVSVAEADSGTPDFPNKVFTFEVAQTLKGNLDPQVRVITAHDSAACGRDYDEAGSEWLIYARIHDDGQLRDNLCSRTMPLDQAGADLEALEASKDSLSAPPTPSEPAGADEGGDAATPVDVPLVQGEGEVTTATEDGPEPASPGKKGCAVISAEEAGLGGTLGGVGLLALFGFFGLRRRDA
;
A
#
# COMPACT_ATOMS: atom_id res chain seq x y z
N MET A 1 38.89 37.39 -63.20
CA MET A 1 38.00 37.98 -62.19
C MET A 1 37.02 36.90 -61.77
N GLY A 2 37.11 36.14 -60.67
CA GLY A 2 37.72 36.35 -59.36
C GLY A 2 36.60 36.34 -58.31
N SER A 3 35.98 35.19 -58.05
CA SER A 3 34.82 35.02 -57.14
C SER A 3 35.21 35.21 -55.66
N PRO A 4 34.33 35.79 -54.82
CA PRO A 4 34.57 35.85 -53.37
C PRO A 4 34.13 34.55 -52.68
N GLU A 5 35.05 33.94 -51.93
CA GLU A 5 34.80 32.82 -51.02
C GLU A 5 33.93 33.23 -49.83
N LEU A 6 32.85 32.47 -49.59
CA LEU A 6 32.04 32.53 -48.38
C LEU A 6 32.79 31.81 -47.25
N GLY A 7 33.49 32.58 -46.42
CA GLY A 7 34.12 32.09 -45.20
C GLY A 7 33.07 31.64 -44.17
N VAL A 8 33.10 30.35 -43.82
CA VAL A 8 32.33 29.77 -42.71
C VAL A 8 32.85 30.37 -41.40
N PRO A 9 32.00 30.99 -40.55
CA PRO A 9 32.43 31.44 -39.24
C PRO A 9 32.67 30.23 -38.34
N SER A 10 33.94 29.86 -38.18
CA SER A 10 34.40 28.94 -37.14
C SER A 10 34.16 29.58 -35.77
N ALA A 11 33.07 29.21 -35.12
CA ALA A 11 32.79 29.64 -33.76
C ALA A 11 33.88 29.12 -32.80
N PRO A 12 34.54 29.99 -32.01
CA PRO A 12 35.53 29.55 -31.04
C PRO A 12 34.83 28.78 -29.92
N MET A 13 35.25 27.53 -29.70
CA MET A 13 34.91 26.78 -28.49
C MET A 13 35.42 27.58 -27.29
N ARG A 14 34.50 28.21 -26.56
CA ARG A 14 34.82 28.93 -25.33
C ARG A 14 35.33 27.91 -24.31
N PRO A 15 36.48 28.15 -23.66
CA PRO A 15 36.99 27.28 -22.64
C PRO A 15 35.97 27.21 -21.51
N THR A 16 35.36 26.04 -21.33
CA THR A 16 34.46 25.76 -20.24
C THR A 16 35.25 25.92 -18.95
N SER A 17 34.89 26.95 -18.17
CA SER A 17 35.58 27.27 -16.93
C SER A 17 35.61 26.03 -16.01
N PRO A 18 36.70 25.80 -15.26
CA PRO A 18 36.81 24.65 -14.36
C PRO A 18 35.67 24.61 -13.33
N ARG A 19 35.06 25.78 -13.02
CA ARG A 19 33.88 25.91 -12.16
C ARG A 19 32.62 25.27 -12.76
N LEU A 20 32.44 25.35 -14.09
CA LEU A 20 31.30 24.75 -14.77
C LEU A 20 31.42 23.21 -14.82
N PHE A 21 32.64 22.70 -15.02
CA PHE A 21 32.92 21.26 -14.99
C PHE A 21 32.71 20.66 -13.60
N VAL A 22 33.20 21.31 -12.54
CA VAL A 22 33.01 20.84 -11.15
C VAL A 22 31.52 20.89 -10.76
N ALA A 23 30.78 21.92 -11.18
CA ALA A 23 29.35 21.98 -10.94
C ALA A 23 28.59 20.85 -11.66
N LEU A 24 28.97 20.55 -12.92
CA LEU A 24 28.34 19.48 -13.70
C LEU A 24 28.60 18.10 -13.07
N THR A 25 29.85 17.79 -12.68
CA THR A 25 30.17 16.52 -12.05
C THR A 25 29.51 16.35 -10.69
N LEU A 26 29.45 17.41 -9.88
CA LEU A 26 28.77 17.39 -8.58
C LEU A 26 27.25 17.20 -8.76
N SER A 27 26.64 17.89 -9.73
CA SER A 27 25.21 17.71 -10.04
C SER A 27 24.89 16.31 -10.55
N LEU A 28 25.73 15.73 -11.40
CA LEU A 28 25.54 14.36 -11.91
C LEU A 28 25.73 13.31 -10.82
N SER A 29 26.71 13.52 -9.92
CA SER A 29 26.90 12.67 -8.74
C SER A 29 25.71 12.75 -7.79
N LEU A 30 25.12 13.93 -7.59
CA LEU A 30 23.96 14.11 -6.72
C LEU A 30 22.70 13.44 -7.31
N VAL A 31 22.50 13.57 -8.62
CA VAL A 31 21.40 12.91 -9.34
C VAL A 31 21.57 11.39 -9.31
N GLY A 32 22.79 10.88 -9.51
CA GLY A 32 23.09 9.44 -9.40
C GLY A 32 22.84 8.89 -7.99
N ALA A 33 23.21 9.63 -6.95
CA ALA A 33 22.92 9.26 -5.56
C ALA A 33 21.41 9.27 -5.27
N ALA A 34 20.67 10.24 -5.78
CA ALA A 34 19.21 10.31 -5.61
C ALA A 34 18.48 9.13 -6.29
N LEU A 35 18.96 8.69 -7.47
CA LEU A 35 18.42 7.53 -8.18
C LEU A 35 18.74 6.20 -7.50
N ALA A 36 19.84 6.12 -6.73
CA ALA A 36 20.18 4.93 -5.94
C ALA A 36 19.30 4.78 -4.68
N PHE A 37 18.60 5.83 -4.27
CA PHE A 37 17.70 5.86 -3.12
C PHE A 37 16.22 5.69 -3.51
N THR A 38 15.90 5.09 -4.66
CA THR A 38 14.50 4.81 -5.00
C THR A 38 13.90 3.87 -3.96
N PRO A 39 12.83 4.27 -3.25
CA PRO A 39 12.15 3.39 -2.32
C PRO A 39 11.60 2.18 -3.09
N ALA A 40 11.71 0.99 -2.49
CA ALA A 40 11.05 -0.18 -3.02
C ALA A 40 9.54 0.10 -3.15
N ILE A 41 8.92 -0.42 -4.22
CA ILE A 41 7.49 -0.28 -4.44
C ILE A 41 6.76 -0.97 -3.28
N ALA A 42 6.21 -0.19 -2.36
CA ALA A 42 5.33 -0.69 -1.33
C ALA A 42 3.98 -0.97 -1.97
N GLN A 43 3.66 -2.26 -2.16
CA GLN A 43 2.30 -2.67 -2.51
C GLN A 43 1.46 -2.50 -1.25
N ALA A 44 0.69 -1.41 -1.18
CA ALA A 44 -0.28 -1.22 -0.11
C ALA A 44 -1.45 -2.19 -0.31
N CYS A 45 -2.04 -2.65 0.80
CA CYS A 45 -3.24 -3.47 0.73
C CYS A 45 -4.41 -2.67 0.12
N SER A 46 -4.95 -3.16 -1.00
CA SER A 46 -6.18 -2.63 -1.60
C SER A 46 -7.08 -3.79 -1.96
N CYS A 47 -8.10 -4.01 -1.14
CA CYS A 47 -9.07 -5.07 -1.36
C CYS A 47 -10.09 -4.64 -2.43
N MET A 48 -10.36 -5.52 -3.38
CA MET A 48 -11.60 -5.41 -4.16
C MET A 48 -12.79 -5.75 -3.26
N ARG A 49 -14.00 -5.35 -3.67
CA ARG A 49 -15.24 -5.68 -2.94
C ARG A 49 -15.24 -7.17 -2.60
N ALA A 50 -15.45 -7.49 -1.32
CA ALA A 50 -15.49 -8.87 -0.85
C ALA A 50 -16.55 -9.66 -1.64
N PRO A 51 -16.23 -10.87 -2.12
CA PRO A 51 -17.17 -11.71 -2.87
C PRO A 51 -18.35 -12.11 -1.98
N GLU A 52 -19.47 -12.52 -2.57
CA GLU A 52 -20.64 -13.04 -1.83
C GLU A 52 -20.28 -14.19 -0.86
N PRO A 53 -21.05 -14.42 0.23
CA PRO A 53 -20.67 -15.33 1.31
C PRO A 53 -20.28 -16.74 0.83
N VAL A 54 -21.08 -17.30 -0.07
CA VAL A 54 -20.88 -18.65 -0.59
C VAL A 54 -19.62 -18.72 -1.45
N GLU A 55 -19.35 -17.70 -2.27
CA GLU A 55 -18.13 -17.64 -3.10
C GLU A 55 -16.87 -17.42 -2.25
N ALA A 56 -16.96 -16.57 -1.23
CA ALA A 56 -15.90 -16.42 -0.22
C ALA A 56 -15.61 -17.77 0.48
N ALA A 57 -16.66 -18.50 0.87
CA ALA A 57 -16.54 -19.80 1.50
C ALA A 57 -15.98 -20.86 0.55
N ARG A 58 -16.29 -20.82 -0.76
CA ARG A 58 -15.68 -21.73 -1.76
C ARG A 58 -14.17 -21.54 -1.83
N GLY A 59 -13.71 -20.29 -1.81
CA GLY A 59 -12.30 -19.94 -1.83
C GLY A 59 -11.56 -20.12 -0.50
N ALA A 60 -12.26 -20.31 0.62
CA ALA A 60 -11.69 -20.55 1.94
C ALA A 60 -11.52 -22.06 2.22
N ASP A 61 -10.54 -22.46 3.02
CA ASP A 61 -10.38 -23.86 3.46
C ASP A 61 -11.23 -24.15 4.69
N ALA A 62 -11.44 -23.13 5.53
CA ALA A 62 -12.27 -23.21 6.72
C ALA A 62 -13.12 -21.95 6.88
N VAL A 63 -14.37 -22.15 7.30
CA VAL A 63 -15.30 -21.07 7.66
C VAL A 63 -15.96 -21.43 8.98
N PHE A 64 -15.86 -20.56 9.97
CA PHE A 64 -16.29 -20.87 11.33
C PHE A 64 -16.57 -19.60 12.13
N SER A 65 -17.50 -19.70 13.08
CA SER A 65 -17.67 -18.68 14.11
C SER A 65 -16.82 -19.05 15.33
N ALA A 66 -16.15 -18.05 15.91
CA ALA A 66 -15.28 -18.26 17.05
C ALA A 66 -15.14 -17.02 17.92
N LYS A 67 -14.73 -17.26 19.15
CA LYS A 67 -14.41 -16.23 20.14
C LYS A 67 -12.90 -16.07 20.25
N LEU A 68 -12.41 -14.84 20.20
CA LEU A 68 -10.99 -14.56 20.38
C LEU A 68 -10.58 -14.81 21.83
N VAL A 69 -9.53 -15.60 22.05
CA VAL A 69 -9.01 -15.92 23.38
C VAL A 69 -7.74 -15.12 23.68
N SER A 70 -6.81 -15.07 22.73
CA SER A 70 -5.53 -14.40 22.93
C SER A 70 -4.87 -14.01 21.61
N VAL A 71 -3.95 -13.04 21.70
CA VAL A 71 -3.08 -12.61 20.61
C VAL A 71 -1.62 -12.72 21.05
N ALA A 72 -0.76 -13.17 20.14
CA ALA A 72 0.68 -13.24 20.32
C ALA A 72 1.40 -12.85 19.02
N GLU A 73 2.67 -12.48 19.12
CA GLU A 73 3.53 -12.39 17.92
C GLU A 73 3.74 -13.79 17.36
N ALA A 74 3.78 -13.90 16.02
CA ALA A 74 4.06 -15.17 15.36
C ALA A 74 5.57 -15.40 15.24
N ASP A 75 5.99 -16.65 15.41
CA ASP A 75 7.34 -17.08 15.03
C ASP A 75 7.55 -17.03 13.50
N SER A 76 6.46 -16.98 12.73
CA SER A 76 6.48 -16.82 11.28
C SER A 76 6.50 -15.35 10.87
N GLY A 77 7.31 -14.97 9.89
CA GLY A 77 7.43 -13.59 9.39
C GLY A 77 8.89 -13.15 9.34
N THR A 78 9.13 -11.92 8.87
CA THR A 78 10.46 -11.30 8.90
C THR A 78 10.46 -10.11 9.85
N PRO A 79 11.61 -9.63 10.35
CA PRO A 79 11.67 -8.43 11.20
C PRO A 79 10.96 -7.22 10.58
N ASP A 80 11.04 -7.08 9.25
CA ASP A 80 10.38 -6.00 8.50
C ASP A 80 8.89 -6.25 8.22
N PHE A 81 8.43 -7.51 8.32
CA PHE A 81 7.05 -7.93 8.06
C PHE A 81 6.63 -9.00 9.09
N PRO A 82 6.43 -8.58 10.36
CA PRO A 82 6.00 -9.50 11.40
C PRO A 82 4.57 -9.98 11.13
N ASN A 83 4.24 -11.17 11.63
CA ASN A 83 2.87 -11.67 11.69
C ASN A 83 2.40 -11.75 13.13
N LYS A 84 1.09 -11.70 13.33
CA LYS A 84 0.41 -11.99 14.59
C LYS A 84 -0.25 -13.36 14.52
N VAL A 85 -0.36 -14.02 15.67
CA VAL A 85 -1.18 -15.23 15.84
C VAL A 85 -2.30 -14.93 16.81
N PHE A 86 -3.52 -15.22 16.37
CA PHE A 86 -4.72 -15.10 17.16
C PHE A 86 -5.22 -16.52 17.49
N THR A 87 -5.45 -16.78 18.77
CA THR A 87 -6.00 -18.07 19.23
C THR A 87 -7.48 -17.90 19.47
N PHE A 88 -8.27 -18.78 18.86
CA PHE A 88 -9.72 -18.74 18.85
C PHE A 88 -10.31 -20.00 19.48
N GLU A 89 -11.38 -19.84 20.24
CA GLU A 89 -12.26 -20.93 20.66
C GLU A 89 -13.42 -21.04 19.66
N VAL A 90 -13.50 -22.17 18.96
CA VAL A 90 -14.46 -22.40 17.88
C VAL A 90 -15.84 -22.66 18.47
N ALA A 91 -16.81 -21.84 18.10
CA ALA A 91 -18.20 -21.98 18.51
C ALA A 91 -18.99 -22.85 17.53
N GLN A 92 -18.84 -22.61 16.22
CA GLN A 92 -19.50 -23.36 15.17
C GLN A 92 -18.64 -23.45 13.92
N THR A 93 -18.44 -24.66 13.40
CA THR A 93 -17.80 -24.88 12.10
C THR A 93 -18.84 -24.95 11.00
N LEU A 94 -18.73 -24.05 10.01
CA LEU A 94 -19.61 -23.96 8.84
C LEU A 94 -19.00 -24.70 7.64
N LYS A 95 -17.67 -24.66 7.50
CA LYS A 95 -16.88 -25.38 6.50
C LYS A 95 -15.53 -25.79 7.08
N GLY A 96 -15.05 -26.96 6.68
CA GLY A 96 -13.75 -27.50 7.07
C GLY A 96 -13.84 -28.41 8.30
N ASN A 97 -12.69 -28.94 8.72
CA ASN A 97 -12.57 -29.72 9.94
C ASN A 97 -11.56 -29.02 10.85
N LEU A 98 -12.03 -28.57 12.02
CA LEU A 98 -11.28 -27.73 12.94
C LEU A 98 -11.33 -28.32 14.34
N ASP A 99 -10.23 -28.17 15.07
CA ASP A 99 -10.20 -28.44 16.50
C ASP A 99 -11.04 -27.39 17.26
N PRO A 100 -11.46 -27.69 18.52
CA PRO A 100 -12.19 -26.73 19.34
C PRO A 100 -11.43 -25.42 19.61
N GLN A 101 -10.11 -25.45 19.48
CA GLN A 101 -9.25 -24.29 19.57
C GLN A 101 -8.32 -24.24 18.36
N VAL A 102 -8.28 -23.10 17.68
CA VAL A 102 -7.49 -22.92 16.46
C VAL A 102 -6.63 -21.67 16.52
N ARG A 103 -5.49 -21.70 15.82
CA ARG A 103 -4.59 -20.56 15.67
C ARG A 103 -4.71 -20.02 14.25
N VAL A 104 -5.03 -18.74 14.13
CA VAL A 104 -5.11 -18.03 12.85
C VAL A 104 -3.97 -17.03 12.78
N ILE A 105 -3.22 -17.06 11.68
CA ILE A 105 -2.08 -16.16 11.47
C ILE A 105 -2.45 -15.09 10.45
N THR A 106 -2.06 -13.86 10.72
CA THR A 106 -2.24 -12.74 9.79
C THR A 106 -1.05 -11.79 9.89
N ALA A 107 -0.85 -10.95 8.86
CA ALA A 107 0.18 -9.93 8.93
C ALA A 107 -0.08 -8.95 10.09
N HIS A 108 0.98 -8.38 10.66
CA HIS A 108 0.83 -7.51 11.83
C HIS A 108 0.13 -6.18 11.49
N ASP A 109 0.29 -5.68 10.27
CA ASP A 109 -0.17 -4.35 9.83
C ASP A 109 -1.21 -4.44 8.71
N SER A 110 -2.24 -3.60 8.79
CA SER A 110 -3.28 -3.45 7.76
C SER A 110 -2.74 -3.11 6.35
N ALA A 111 -1.64 -2.35 6.26
CA ALA A 111 -0.96 -2.03 5.01
C ALA A 111 -0.37 -3.28 4.34
N ALA A 112 -0.03 -4.30 5.13
CA ALA A 112 0.41 -5.63 4.69
C ALA A 112 -0.76 -6.64 4.58
N CYS A 113 -2.01 -6.15 4.54
CA CYS A 113 -3.24 -6.94 4.58
C CYS A 113 -3.43 -7.75 5.87
N GLY A 114 -2.84 -7.28 6.97
CA GLY A 114 -3.09 -7.79 8.31
C GLY A 114 -4.48 -7.47 8.80
N ARG A 115 -5.12 -8.43 9.47
CA ARG A 115 -6.39 -8.22 10.16
C ARG A 115 -6.14 -8.03 11.65
N ASP A 116 -6.74 -7.01 12.23
CA ASP A 116 -6.80 -6.89 13.69
C ASP A 116 -8.17 -7.40 14.17
N TYR A 117 -8.14 -8.25 15.18
CA TYR A 117 -9.35 -8.80 15.79
C TYR A 117 -9.50 -8.12 17.15
N ASP A 118 -10.35 -7.09 17.21
CA ASP A 118 -10.66 -6.21 18.36
C ASP A 118 -9.99 -6.61 19.70
N GLU A 119 -10.76 -7.11 20.66
CA GLU A 119 -10.26 -7.49 21.98
C GLU A 119 -10.57 -8.95 22.31
N ALA A 120 -9.82 -9.51 23.27
CA ALA A 120 -10.09 -10.85 23.76
C ALA A 120 -11.53 -10.94 24.27
N GLY A 121 -12.26 -11.94 23.76
CA GLY A 121 -13.67 -12.14 24.01
C GLY A 121 -14.59 -11.69 22.88
N SER A 122 -14.10 -10.96 21.88
CA SER A 122 -14.85 -10.63 20.67
C SER A 122 -15.18 -11.89 19.86
N GLU A 123 -16.35 -11.88 19.21
CA GLU A 123 -16.86 -12.99 18.42
C GLU A 123 -16.85 -12.63 16.94
N TRP A 124 -16.38 -13.57 16.11
CA TRP A 124 -16.12 -13.34 14.69
C TRP A 124 -16.63 -14.48 13.85
N LEU A 125 -17.08 -14.17 12.63
CA LEU A 125 -17.19 -15.13 11.54
C LEU A 125 -15.91 -15.05 10.70
N ILE A 126 -15.14 -16.13 10.66
CA ILE A 126 -13.80 -16.17 10.07
C ILE A 126 -13.80 -17.01 8.79
N TYR A 127 -13.26 -16.44 7.72
CA TYR A 127 -12.98 -17.11 6.44
C TYR A 127 -11.47 -17.26 6.28
N ALA A 128 -10.95 -18.44 6.56
CA ALA A 128 -9.51 -18.67 6.60
C ALA A 128 -9.05 -19.70 5.55
N ARG A 129 -7.79 -19.56 5.13
CA ARG A 129 -7.12 -20.48 4.20
C ARG A 129 -5.95 -21.17 4.85
N ILE A 130 -5.73 -22.43 4.50
CA ILE A 130 -4.56 -23.19 4.90
C ILE A 130 -3.48 -22.91 3.86
N HIS A 131 -2.33 -22.42 4.31
CA HIS A 131 -1.18 -22.20 3.45
C HIS A 131 -0.32 -23.46 3.32
N ASP A 132 0.70 -23.42 2.45
CA ASP A 132 1.60 -24.56 2.18
C ASP A 132 2.32 -25.09 3.43
N ASP A 133 2.47 -24.26 4.45
CA ASP A 133 3.04 -24.61 5.76
C ASP A 133 2.02 -25.31 6.69
N GLY A 134 0.81 -25.57 6.21
CA GLY A 134 -0.29 -26.16 6.98
C GLY A 134 -0.93 -25.20 7.98
N GLN A 135 -0.51 -23.93 8.02
CA GLN A 135 -1.02 -22.97 8.99
C GLN A 135 -2.26 -22.27 8.43
N LEU A 136 -3.26 -22.12 9.31
CA LEU A 136 -4.48 -21.41 9.01
C LEU A 136 -4.19 -19.90 9.03
N ARG A 137 -4.51 -19.20 7.94
CA ARG A 137 -4.25 -17.77 7.77
C ARG A 137 -5.50 -17.01 7.36
N ASP A 138 -5.56 -15.77 7.82
CA ASP A 138 -6.55 -14.79 7.43
C ASP A 138 -5.85 -13.49 6.97
N ASN A 139 -6.55 -12.67 6.21
CA ASN A 139 -6.10 -11.36 5.75
C ASN A 139 -7.28 -10.37 5.72
N LEU A 140 -6.94 -9.09 5.58
CA LEU A 140 -7.91 -7.99 5.58
C LEU A 140 -8.92 -8.07 4.42
N CYS A 141 -8.57 -8.71 3.31
CA CYS A 141 -9.42 -8.83 2.13
C CYS A 141 -10.33 -10.06 2.13
N SER A 142 -10.24 -10.91 3.16
CA SER A 142 -11.23 -11.96 3.36
C SER A 142 -12.58 -11.36 3.73
N ARG A 143 -13.62 -12.19 3.69
CA ARG A 143 -14.97 -11.82 4.15
C ARG A 143 -15.13 -11.95 5.68
N THR A 144 -14.03 -12.14 6.43
CA THR A 144 -14.09 -12.19 7.89
C THR A 144 -14.65 -10.89 8.47
N MET A 145 -15.58 -11.01 9.42
CA MET A 145 -16.26 -9.88 10.05
C MET A 145 -16.72 -10.21 11.48
N PRO A 146 -17.02 -9.20 12.32
CA PRO A 146 -17.62 -9.43 13.63
C PRO A 146 -18.93 -10.22 13.53
N LEU A 147 -19.18 -11.11 14.47
CA LEU A 147 -20.30 -12.05 14.41
C LEU A 147 -21.66 -11.35 14.43
N ASP A 148 -21.76 -10.19 15.09
CA ASP A 148 -22.97 -9.37 15.17
C ASP A 148 -23.41 -8.76 13.81
N GLN A 149 -22.48 -8.67 12.86
CA GLN A 149 -22.70 -8.18 11.50
C GLN A 149 -22.85 -9.32 10.48
N ALA A 150 -22.61 -10.56 10.88
CA ALA A 150 -22.52 -11.72 10.00
C ALA A 150 -23.88 -12.37 9.68
N GLY A 151 -25.02 -11.78 10.05
CA GLY A 151 -26.34 -12.41 9.90
C GLY A 151 -26.66 -12.86 8.47
N ALA A 152 -26.41 -11.99 7.48
CA ALA A 152 -26.64 -12.32 6.07
C ALA A 152 -25.70 -13.42 5.56
N ASP A 153 -24.46 -13.46 6.06
CA ASP A 153 -23.49 -14.48 5.73
C ASP A 153 -23.90 -15.84 6.30
N LEU A 154 -24.28 -15.88 7.57
CA LEU A 154 -24.73 -17.11 8.24
C LEU A 154 -25.93 -17.72 7.51
N GLU A 155 -26.94 -16.91 7.16
CA GLU A 155 -28.11 -17.38 6.41
C GLU A 155 -27.72 -18.00 5.06
N ALA A 156 -26.86 -17.31 4.29
CA ALA A 156 -26.41 -17.80 2.99
C ALA A 156 -25.56 -19.08 3.08
N LEU A 157 -24.69 -19.17 4.09
CA LEU A 157 -23.83 -20.33 4.32
C LEU A 157 -24.62 -21.55 4.81
N GLU A 158 -25.60 -21.35 5.70
CA GLU A 158 -26.48 -22.42 6.17
C GLU A 158 -27.33 -22.99 5.04
N ALA A 159 -27.90 -22.13 4.19
CA ALA A 159 -28.66 -22.54 3.01
C ALA A 159 -27.80 -23.33 1.99
N SER A 160 -26.47 -23.14 2.00
CA SER A 160 -25.55 -23.72 1.02
C SER A 160 -24.66 -24.84 1.59
N LYS A 161 -24.89 -25.26 2.84
CA LYS A 161 -24.01 -26.16 3.61
C LYS A 161 -23.66 -27.47 2.90
N ASP A 162 -24.63 -28.08 2.24
CA ASP A 162 -24.42 -29.34 1.49
C ASP A 162 -23.43 -29.16 0.33
N SER A 163 -23.50 -28.00 -0.35
CA SER A 163 -22.61 -27.69 -1.47
C SER A 163 -21.19 -27.32 -1.05
N LEU A 164 -21.02 -26.79 0.16
CA LEU A 164 -19.72 -26.38 0.72
C LEU A 164 -18.95 -27.54 1.34
N SER A 165 -19.64 -28.63 1.69
CA SER A 165 -19.06 -29.84 2.30
C SER A 165 -18.49 -30.81 1.25
N ALA A 166 -18.78 -30.60 -0.03
CA ALA A 166 -18.17 -31.37 -1.11
C ALA A 166 -16.67 -31.01 -1.20
N PRO A 167 -15.76 -32.00 -1.30
CA PRO A 167 -14.34 -31.72 -1.46
C PRO A 167 -14.12 -30.86 -2.72
N PRO A 168 -13.14 -29.94 -2.70
CA PRO A 168 -12.85 -29.12 -3.87
C PRO A 168 -12.52 -30.06 -5.03
N THR A 169 -13.44 -30.17 -5.98
CA THR A 169 -13.12 -30.82 -7.25
C THR A 169 -12.05 -29.93 -7.86
N PRO A 170 -10.87 -30.46 -8.25
CA PRO A 170 -9.82 -29.67 -8.87
C PRO A 170 -10.46 -28.88 -10.00
N SER A 171 -10.48 -27.55 -9.87
CA SER A 171 -10.97 -26.66 -10.91
C SER A 171 -10.26 -27.06 -12.19
N GLU A 172 -11.04 -27.57 -13.13
CA GLU A 172 -10.61 -27.86 -14.48
C GLU A 172 -9.81 -26.63 -14.97
N PRO A 173 -8.57 -26.82 -15.46
CA PRO A 173 -7.75 -25.69 -15.84
C PRO A 173 -8.53 -24.87 -16.86
N ALA A 174 -8.59 -23.55 -16.60
CA ALA A 174 -9.09 -22.56 -17.54
C ALA A 174 -8.58 -22.94 -18.93
N GLY A 175 -9.52 -23.19 -19.83
CA GLY A 175 -9.27 -23.65 -21.18
C GLY A 175 -8.17 -22.82 -21.83
N ALA A 176 -7.23 -23.52 -22.45
CA ALA A 176 -6.41 -22.96 -23.48
C ALA A 176 -7.34 -22.50 -24.62
N ASP A 177 -7.64 -21.21 -24.70
CA ASP A 177 -8.13 -20.61 -25.93
C ASP A 177 -6.92 -20.33 -26.84
N GLU A 178 -6.48 -21.37 -27.55
CA GLU A 178 -5.71 -21.22 -28.77
C GLU A 178 -6.66 -20.84 -29.93
N GLY A 179 -6.61 -19.56 -30.32
CA GLY A 179 -6.69 -19.04 -31.69
C GLY A 179 -7.81 -19.45 -32.66
N GLY A 180 -8.49 -18.45 -33.22
CA GLY A 180 -8.97 -18.52 -34.62
C GLY A 180 -10.24 -17.75 -34.97
N ASP A 181 -10.06 -16.66 -35.72
CA ASP A 181 -10.94 -16.09 -36.74
C ASP A 181 -12.18 -15.22 -36.38
N ALA A 182 -11.92 -13.90 -36.44
CA ALA A 182 -12.50 -12.91 -37.35
C ALA A 182 -14.03 -12.82 -37.63
N ALA A 183 -14.48 -11.54 -37.53
CA ALA A 183 -15.65 -10.88 -38.12
C ALA A 183 -17.01 -11.09 -37.41
N THR A 184 -17.65 -10.06 -36.84
CA THR A 184 -18.08 -8.79 -37.45
C THR A 184 -18.48 -7.79 -36.34
N PRO A 185 -18.34 -6.46 -36.55
CA PRO A 185 -18.83 -5.47 -35.59
C PRO A 185 -20.34 -5.28 -35.78
N VAL A 186 -21.11 -5.52 -34.71
CA VAL A 186 -22.52 -5.11 -34.65
C VAL A 186 -22.57 -3.82 -33.83
N ASP A 187 -22.78 -2.72 -34.54
CA ASP A 187 -23.10 -1.40 -33.99
C ASP A 187 -24.30 -1.50 -33.04
N VAL A 188 -24.10 -1.08 -31.79
CA VAL A 188 -25.20 -0.80 -30.86
C VAL A 188 -25.33 0.72 -30.71
N PRO A 189 -26.48 1.33 -31.05
CA PRO A 189 -26.64 2.78 -30.98
C PRO A 189 -26.67 3.29 -29.54
N LEU A 190 -25.95 4.38 -29.30
CA LEU A 190 -26.11 5.25 -28.14
C LEU A 190 -27.51 5.89 -28.19
N VAL A 191 -28.42 5.43 -27.34
CA VAL A 191 -29.69 6.12 -27.09
C VAL A 191 -29.47 7.13 -25.96
N GLN A 192 -29.49 8.40 -26.35
CA GLN A 192 -29.70 9.53 -25.45
C GLN A 192 -31.15 9.50 -24.97
N GLY A 193 -31.33 9.40 -23.65
CA GLY A 193 -32.61 9.55 -22.97
C GLY A 193 -32.54 10.73 -22.02
N GLU A 194 -32.84 11.90 -22.55
CA GLU A 194 -33.29 13.06 -21.79
C GLU A 194 -34.65 12.77 -21.15
N GLY A 195 -34.77 12.99 -19.85
CA GLY A 195 -35.98 12.63 -19.09
C GLY A 195 -35.94 13.11 -17.65
N GLU A 196 -36.31 14.37 -17.50
CA GLU A 196 -37.10 14.96 -16.40
C GLU A 196 -36.62 14.86 -14.93
N VAL A 197 -36.41 16.05 -14.40
CA VAL A 197 -36.21 16.42 -13.00
C VAL A 197 -37.48 16.18 -12.18
N THR A 198 -37.37 15.51 -11.04
CA THR A 198 -38.15 15.90 -9.85
C THR A 198 -37.28 15.84 -8.60
N THR A 199 -36.95 17.04 -8.12
CA THR A 199 -36.49 17.40 -6.78
C THR A 199 -37.39 16.84 -5.68
N ALA A 200 -36.79 16.21 -4.68
CA ALA A 200 -37.25 16.27 -3.29
C ALA A 200 -36.02 16.26 -2.37
N THR A 201 -36.11 17.11 -1.36
CA THR A 201 -35.06 17.74 -0.55
C THR A 201 -34.96 17.07 0.83
N GLU A 202 -33.91 17.43 1.58
CA GLU A 202 -33.64 17.19 3.02
C GLU A 202 -33.05 15.82 3.39
N ASP A 203 -32.00 15.69 4.20
CA ASP A 203 -31.12 16.62 4.91
C ASP A 203 -29.89 15.78 5.33
N GLY A 204 -28.66 16.23 5.06
CA GLY A 204 -27.45 15.48 5.40
C GLY A 204 -26.29 16.44 5.66
N PRO A 205 -25.54 16.30 6.76
CA PRO A 205 -24.52 17.26 7.14
C PRO A 205 -23.34 17.25 6.16
N GLU A 206 -22.86 18.45 5.83
CA GLU A 206 -21.68 18.72 4.98
C GLU A 206 -20.48 17.80 5.27
N PRO A 207 -19.85 17.20 4.24
CA PRO A 207 -18.49 16.71 4.37
C PRO A 207 -17.52 17.90 4.30
N ALA A 208 -16.86 18.19 5.42
CA ALA A 208 -15.75 19.14 5.48
C ALA A 208 -14.65 18.72 4.49
N SER A 209 -14.40 19.56 3.51
CA SER A 209 -13.35 19.42 2.50
C SER A 209 -11.95 19.32 3.14
N PRO A 210 -11.05 18.43 2.67
CA PRO A 210 -9.68 18.40 3.16
C PRO A 210 -8.90 19.61 2.62
N GLY A 211 -8.37 20.40 3.55
CA GLY A 211 -7.58 21.59 3.27
C GLY A 211 -6.23 21.24 2.65
N LYS A 212 -5.92 21.93 1.55
CA LYS A 212 -4.62 21.94 0.89
C LYS A 212 -3.54 22.50 1.82
N LYS A 213 -2.82 21.66 2.56
CA LYS A 213 -1.49 21.98 3.09
C LYS A 213 -0.63 20.71 3.05
N GLY A 214 0.44 20.77 2.26
CA GLY A 214 1.42 19.70 2.15
C GLY A 214 2.01 19.35 3.51
N CYS A 215 2.34 18.07 3.68
CA CYS A 215 3.04 17.56 4.84
C CYS A 215 4.42 18.22 4.90
N ALA A 216 4.55 19.23 5.76
CA ALA A 216 5.83 19.70 6.25
C ALA A 216 6.36 18.65 7.22
N VAL A 217 7.33 17.86 6.76
CA VAL A 217 8.25 17.18 7.67
C VAL A 217 9.31 18.19 8.08
N ILE A 218 9.22 18.71 9.31
CA ILE A 218 10.40 19.11 10.08
C ILE A 218 10.13 19.13 11.58
N SER A 219 11.19 18.74 12.29
CA SER A 219 11.53 19.01 13.69
C SER A 219 11.06 17.99 14.73
N ALA A 220 11.89 16.95 14.82
CA ALA A 220 12.44 16.55 16.10
C ALA A 220 13.30 17.70 16.66
N GLU A 221 12.91 18.24 17.81
CA GLU A 221 13.79 18.46 18.96
C GLU A 221 12.91 18.89 20.13
N GLU A 222 13.11 18.26 21.29
CA GLU A 222 13.35 18.92 22.58
C GLU A 222 13.90 17.85 23.53
N ALA A 223 15.20 17.58 23.40
CA ALA A 223 15.99 17.09 24.51
C ALA A 223 16.36 18.31 25.37
N GLY A 224 16.01 18.25 26.65
CA GLY A 224 16.13 19.36 27.58
C GLY A 224 17.57 19.76 27.93
N LEU A 225 17.71 21.07 28.14
CA LEU A 225 18.52 21.76 29.15
C LEU A 225 20.01 21.37 29.32
N GLY A 226 20.90 22.30 28.91
CA GLY A 226 22.25 22.36 29.48
C GLY A 226 23.29 23.24 28.79
N GLY A 227 23.15 24.58 28.87
CA GLY A 227 24.27 25.49 29.16
C GLY A 227 25.39 25.78 28.13
N THR A 228 25.62 27.10 27.97
CA THR A 228 26.90 27.80 27.68
C THR A 228 27.32 28.09 26.21
N LEU A 229 27.02 29.33 25.80
CA LEU A 229 27.94 30.35 25.28
C LEU A 229 29.12 29.92 24.37
N GLY A 230 29.08 30.41 23.13
CA GLY A 230 30.24 30.55 22.22
C GLY A 230 29.88 30.03 20.82
N GLY A 231 29.58 30.85 19.81
CA GLY A 231 30.41 31.93 19.31
C GLY A 231 31.26 31.43 18.15
N VAL A 232 30.70 31.34 16.93
CA VAL A 232 31.51 31.29 15.70
C VAL A 232 30.91 32.27 14.71
N GLY A 233 31.52 33.44 14.71
CA GLY A 233 31.24 34.53 13.81
C GLY A 233 31.68 34.24 12.39
N LEU A 234 30.79 34.62 11.50
CA LEU A 234 30.92 34.78 10.06
C LEU A 234 32.01 35.83 9.75
N LEU A 235 33.19 35.41 9.29
CA LEU A 235 34.23 36.33 8.76
C LEU A 235 34.92 35.73 7.55
N ALA A 236 34.31 35.91 6.39
CA ALA A 236 35.02 36.00 5.12
C ALA A 236 34.48 37.24 4.42
N LEU A 237 35.21 38.35 4.53
CA LEU A 237 35.24 39.49 3.61
C LEU A 237 36.06 40.60 4.29
N PHE A 238 37.28 40.84 3.82
CA PHE A 238 37.83 42.18 3.54
C PHE A 238 39.28 42.01 3.07
N GLY A 239 39.44 42.08 1.75
CA GLY A 239 40.72 42.42 1.16
C GLY A 239 40.93 43.93 1.18
N PHE A 240 42.21 44.29 1.22
CA PHE A 240 42.80 45.50 0.63
C PHE A 240 42.76 46.83 1.41
N PHE A 241 43.82 47.61 1.18
CA PHE A 241 44.20 48.91 1.75
C PHE A 241 44.70 48.85 3.21
N GLY A 242 45.95 49.17 3.55
CA GLY A 242 47.04 49.82 2.84
C GLY A 242 48.02 50.39 3.87
N LEU A 243 49.32 50.41 3.53
CA LEU A 243 50.31 51.41 3.97
C LEU A 243 50.42 51.72 5.48
N ARG A 244 51.44 51.18 6.15
CA ARG A 244 52.68 51.92 6.48
C ARG A 244 53.59 51.13 7.42
N ARG A 245 54.86 51.05 7.00
CA ARG A 245 56.06 50.85 7.80
C ARG A 245 56.00 51.52 9.17
N ARG A 246 56.55 50.86 10.18
CA ARG A 246 57.79 51.33 10.83
C ARG A 246 58.37 50.27 11.76
N ASP A 247 59.60 49.90 11.47
CA ASP A 247 60.53 49.23 12.38
C ASP A 247 60.73 50.05 13.65
N ALA A 248 60.82 49.34 14.78
CA ALA A 248 61.75 49.56 15.89
C ALA A 248 61.79 48.28 16.74
#